data_AF-A0A1H9PWE6-F1
#
_entry.id   AF-A0A1H9PWE6-F1
#
_cell.length_a   1.000
_cell.length_b   1.000
_cell.length_c   1.000
_cell.angle_alpha   90.00
_cell.angle_beta   90.00
_cell.angle_gamma   90.00
#
_symmetry.space_group_name_H-M   'P 1'
#
loop_
_entity.id
_entity.type
_entity.pdbx_description
1 polymer ?
#
loop_
_entity_poly.entity_id
_entity_poly.type
_entity_poly.pdbx_seq_one_letter_code
_entity_poly.pdbx_strand_id
1 'polypeptide(L)'
;MIKELSVPTRTIMTPGPVEADPRVLRALSTPILGQYDPAFFKLMNEVATMLKIPFETKNEVAFVVDGTSRSGLEAAMSGLIEKGDRVLVPAYGRFGYLFVELAQRAGAEVKLIEKEWGQTFDPEEVIQAIKAFQPKVVAMVHGETSTGQIQDLKEIGAYCQGNNHIFLVDAVATFCGVPVKVDEWGIDIAIGGTQKCLSVPSGMAPITYNKRVEKILTARYQLELGLSNQIRNPDFIQSNYLDLSQIQRYWNSEHVNHHTEMTSMIYGIHEGLRLVQEEGLKARFARHRLNEQAMMAGIQAMGLTLFGDLTSKMGTVTCVEIPEKVDGEAVRATLLHEFGVEIASSFGSLQGKIWRIGNMGYSSRKENVLHTLGALEATISYHGGVVNQGAAVLAALAVYQNQ
;
A
#
# COMPACT_ATOMS: atom_id res chain seq x y z
N MET A 1 5.39 -11.63 -37.18
CA MET A 1 6.02 -12.30 -36.03
C MET A 1 5.93 -11.38 -34.83
N ILE A 2 5.41 -11.87 -33.71
CA ILE A 2 5.50 -11.17 -32.42
C ILE A 2 6.97 -11.29 -31.97
N LYS A 3 7.61 -10.18 -31.62
CA LYS A 3 9.01 -10.16 -31.16
C LYS A 3 9.09 -10.58 -29.69
N GLU A 4 10.28 -10.96 -29.25
CA GLU A 4 10.55 -11.14 -27.82
C GLU A 4 10.23 -9.87 -27.02
N LEU A 5 9.95 -10.04 -25.73
CA LEU A 5 9.64 -8.93 -24.83
C LEU A 5 10.85 -7.98 -24.76
N SER A 6 10.64 -6.75 -25.19
CA SER A 6 11.61 -5.66 -25.05
C SER A 6 10.89 -4.47 -24.43
N VAL A 7 11.36 -4.05 -23.26
CA VAL A 7 10.80 -2.93 -22.50
C VAL A 7 11.89 -1.89 -22.26
N PRO A 8 11.55 -0.59 -22.26
CA PRO A 8 12.53 0.44 -22.01
C PRO A 8 12.90 0.52 -20.52
N THR A 9 14.13 0.93 -20.23
CA THR A 9 14.55 1.21 -18.84
C THR A 9 13.90 2.50 -18.35
N ARG A 10 13.45 2.50 -17.09
CA ARG A 10 12.78 3.64 -16.45
C ARG A 10 13.32 3.87 -15.05
N THR A 11 13.48 5.14 -14.69
CA THR A 11 13.54 5.60 -13.30
C THR A 11 12.11 5.84 -12.85
N ILE A 12 11.55 4.90 -12.07
CA ILE A 12 10.13 4.96 -11.70
C ILE A 12 9.98 5.62 -10.35
N MET A 13 9.46 6.85 -10.36
CA MET A 13 9.24 7.72 -9.20
C MET A 13 7.76 8.05 -9.05
N THR A 14 6.89 7.09 -9.36
CA THR A 14 5.45 7.17 -9.12
C THR A 14 5.12 6.65 -7.70
N PRO A 15 3.93 6.91 -7.16
CA PRO A 15 3.44 6.29 -5.92
C PRO A 15 3.05 4.79 -6.05
N GLY A 16 3.46 4.12 -7.12
CA GLY A 16 3.17 2.71 -7.39
C GLY A 16 2.55 2.47 -8.78
N PRO A 17 2.99 1.42 -9.52
CA PRO A 17 4.10 0.53 -9.19
C PRO A 17 5.45 1.26 -9.27
N VAL A 18 6.41 0.85 -8.44
CA VAL A 18 7.80 1.35 -8.49
C VAL A 18 8.75 0.28 -9.01
N GLU A 19 10.04 0.62 -9.13
CA GLU A 19 11.05 -0.36 -9.51
C GLU A 19 11.06 -1.53 -8.51
N ALA A 20 11.06 -2.75 -9.04
CA ALA A 20 11.31 -3.95 -8.25
C ALA A 20 12.80 -4.10 -7.98
N ASP A 21 13.17 -4.66 -6.82
CA ASP A 21 14.58 -4.96 -6.56
C ASP A 21 15.08 -6.02 -7.57
N PRO A 22 16.23 -5.83 -8.23
CA PRO A 22 16.75 -6.80 -9.19
C PRO A 22 16.92 -8.23 -8.63
N ARG A 23 17.14 -8.38 -7.32
CA ARG A 23 17.19 -9.69 -6.66
C ARG A 23 15.83 -10.39 -6.67
N VAL A 24 14.75 -9.62 -6.43
CA VAL A 24 13.37 -10.11 -6.54
C VAL A 24 13.09 -10.55 -7.98
N LEU A 25 13.44 -9.74 -8.98
CA LEU A 25 13.21 -10.08 -10.39
C LEU A 25 13.92 -11.38 -10.81
N ARG A 26 15.13 -11.64 -10.29
CA ARG A 26 15.84 -12.91 -10.50
C ARG A 26 15.14 -14.09 -9.80
N ALA A 27 14.58 -13.89 -8.60
CA ALA A 27 13.85 -14.93 -7.90
C ALA A 27 12.62 -15.40 -8.68
N LEU A 28 11.93 -14.50 -9.39
CA LEU A 28 10.75 -14.83 -10.21
C LEU A 28 11.06 -15.79 -11.36
N SER A 29 12.30 -15.85 -11.85
CA SER A 29 12.72 -16.77 -12.93
C SER A 29 13.14 -18.17 -12.44
N THR A 30 13.00 -18.45 -11.14
CA THR A 30 13.35 -19.76 -10.55
C THR A 30 12.39 -20.86 -11.03
N PRO A 31 12.86 -22.10 -11.29
CA PRO A 31 11.98 -23.22 -11.64
C PRO A 31 10.84 -23.45 -10.62
N ILE A 32 9.68 -23.83 -11.15
CA ILE A 32 8.44 -23.99 -10.37
C ILE A 32 8.45 -25.31 -9.59
N LEU A 33 8.03 -25.24 -8.33
CA LEU A 33 7.72 -26.39 -7.48
C LEU A 33 6.23 -26.76 -7.60
N GLY A 34 5.89 -28.03 -7.34
CA GLY A 34 4.51 -28.46 -7.24
C GLY A 34 3.80 -27.86 -6.01
N GLN A 35 2.48 -27.69 -6.09
CA GLN A 35 1.67 -27.03 -5.05
C GLN A 35 1.81 -27.64 -3.64
N TYR A 36 2.01 -28.96 -3.56
CA TYR A 36 2.14 -29.71 -2.31
C TYR A 36 3.57 -30.18 -2.04
N ASP A 37 4.55 -29.66 -2.77
CA ASP A 37 5.96 -29.97 -2.50
C ASP A 37 6.33 -29.47 -1.10
N PRO A 38 6.95 -30.29 -0.23
CA PRO A 38 7.38 -29.87 1.09
C PRO A 38 8.29 -28.62 1.08
N ALA A 39 9.10 -28.43 0.02
CA ALA A 39 9.91 -27.24 -0.14
C ALA A 39 9.06 -25.99 -0.42
N PHE A 40 7.93 -26.12 -1.11
CA PHE A 40 7.01 -25.01 -1.34
C PHE A 40 6.30 -24.61 -0.04
N PHE A 41 5.83 -25.58 0.76
CA PHE A 41 5.26 -25.29 2.07
C PHE A 41 6.25 -24.64 3.03
N LYS A 42 7.52 -25.03 2.99
CA LYS A 42 8.57 -24.34 3.74
C LYS A 42 8.66 -22.87 3.34
N LEU A 43 8.65 -22.55 2.05
CA LEU A 43 8.67 -21.16 1.56
C LEU A 43 7.43 -20.37 2.00
N MET A 44 6.24 -20.96 1.91
CA MET A 44 5.01 -20.33 2.41
C MET A 44 5.11 -20.00 3.91
N ASN A 45 5.58 -20.95 4.73
CA ASN A 45 5.77 -20.74 6.17
C ASN A 45 6.80 -19.64 6.49
N GLU A 46 7.89 -19.59 5.72
CA GLU A 46 8.87 -18.51 5.83
C GLU A 46 8.25 -17.16 5.46
N VAL A 47 7.50 -17.06 4.37
CA VAL A 47 6.76 -15.83 3.98
C VAL A 47 5.80 -15.41 5.10
N ALA A 48 4.96 -16.33 5.60
CA ALA A 48 4.02 -16.06 6.68
C ALA A 48 4.72 -15.52 7.95
N THR A 49 5.89 -16.07 8.28
CA THR A 49 6.71 -15.62 9.40
C THR A 49 7.27 -14.21 9.15
N MET A 50 7.85 -14.00 7.98
CA MET A 50 8.50 -12.73 7.63
C MET A 50 7.51 -11.58 7.47
N LEU A 51 6.27 -11.84 7.05
CA LEU A 51 5.20 -10.84 6.93
C LEU A 51 4.87 -10.15 8.25
N LYS A 52 5.01 -10.85 9.38
CA LYS A 52 4.69 -10.31 10.72
C LYS A 52 5.61 -9.16 11.12
N ILE A 53 6.83 -9.14 10.60
CA ILE A 53 7.87 -8.16 10.93
C ILE A 53 7.48 -6.74 10.47
N PRO A 54 7.24 -6.48 9.16
CA PRO A 54 6.84 -5.14 8.68
C PRO A 54 5.43 -4.71 9.09
N PHE A 55 4.58 -5.63 9.54
CA PHE A 55 3.32 -5.30 10.23
C PHE A 55 3.50 -5.07 11.73
N GLU A 56 4.71 -5.23 12.26
CA GLU A 56 5.06 -5.12 13.69
C GLU A 56 4.02 -5.83 14.58
N THR A 57 3.71 -7.09 14.23
CA THR A 57 2.64 -7.89 14.86
C THR A 57 3.14 -9.23 15.40
N LYS A 58 2.42 -9.74 16.39
CA LYS A 58 2.55 -11.10 16.93
C LYS A 58 1.37 -11.99 16.54
N ASN A 59 0.50 -11.55 15.64
CA ASN A 59 -0.61 -12.36 15.15
C ASN A 59 -0.11 -13.74 14.69
N GLU A 60 -0.89 -14.78 15.01
CA GLU A 60 -0.63 -16.12 14.50
C GLU A 60 -0.79 -16.15 12.98
N VAL A 61 -1.73 -15.36 12.46
CA VAL A 61 -2.10 -15.32 11.05
C VAL A 61 -1.44 -14.15 10.31
N ALA A 62 -0.63 -14.48 9.32
CA ALA A 62 -0.18 -13.58 8.27
C ALA A 62 0.11 -14.40 7.01
N PHE A 63 -0.43 -13.97 5.87
CA PHE A 63 -0.26 -14.64 4.58
C PHE A 63 -0.47 -13.65 3.42
N VAL A 64 -0.50 -14.13 2.19
CA VAL A 64 -0.85 -13.32 1.01
C VAL A 64 -2.16 -13.78 0.40
N VAL A 65 -2.91 -12.83 -0.16
CA VAL A 65 -4.01 -13.10 -1.08
C VAL A 65 -3.48 -12.91 -2.50
N ASP A 66 -3.73 -13.89 -3.37
CA ASP A 66 -3.38 -13.80 -4.78
C ASP A 66 -4.22 -12.72 -5.48
N GLY A 67 -3.54 -11.78 -6.12
CA GLY A 67 -4.11 -10.60 -6.74
C GLY A 67 -3.48 -9.28 -6.26
N THR A 68 -3.76 -8.20 -6.99
CA THR A 68 -3.25 -6.87 -6.62
C THR A 68 -3.75 -6.45 -5.24
N SER A 69 -3.11 -5.49 -4.57
CA SER A 69 -3.39 -5.13 -3.17
C SER A 69 -4.87 -4.93 -2.80
N ARG A 70 -5.72 -4.46 -3.73
CA ARG A 70 -7.15 -4.30 -3.48
C ARG A 70 -7.93 -5.62 -3.38
N SER A 71 -7.41 -6.75 -3.88
CA SER A 71 -8.02 -8.07 -3.66
C SER A 71 -7.97 -8.44 -2.17
N GLY A 72 -6.88 -8.09 -1.46
CA GLY A 72 -6.81 -8.25 -0.01
C GLY A 72 -7.82 -7.37 0.73
N LEU A 73 -8.02 -6.12 0.28
CA LEU A 73 -9.04 -5.23 0.84
C LEU A 73 -10.46 -5.78 0.61
N GLU A 74 -10.74 -6.28 -0.59
CA GLU A 74 -12.04 -6.87 -0.95
C GLU A 74 -12.28 -8.20 -0.23
N ALA A 75 -11.24 -9.01 -0.03
CA ALA A 75 -11.29 -10.24 0.76
C ALA A 75 -11.60 -9.94 2.23
N ALA A 76 -10.96 -8.92 2.80
CA ALA A 76 -11.25 -8.46 4.16
C ALA A 76 -12.69 -7.96 4.29
N MET A 77 -13.15 -7.10 3.36
CA MET A 77 -14.52 -6.59 3.36
C MET A 77 -15.55 -7.72 3.23
N SER A 78 -15.39 -8.58 2.23
CA SER A 78 -16.30 -9.72 1.98
C SER A 78 -16.31 -10.71 3.15
N GLY A 79 -15.16 -10.91 3.81
CA GLY A 79 -15.03 -11.80 4.96
C GLY A 79 -15.73 -11.27 6.21
N LEU A 80 -15.65 -9.97 6.45
CA LEU A 80 -16.14 -9.33 7.69
C LEU A 80 -17.60 -8.90 7.63
N ILE A 81 -18.11 -8.57 6.44
CA ILE A 81 -19.41 -7.92 6.26
C ILE A 81 -20.48 -8.94 5.87
N GLU A 82 -21.57 -8.93 6.62
CA GLU A 82 -22.85 -9.54 6.27
C GLU A 82 -23.80 -8.43 5.77
N LYS A 83 -24.84 -8.84 5.04
CA LYS A 83 -25.81 -7.89 4.49
C LYS A 83 -26.46 -7.08 5.62
N GLY A 84 -26.38 -5.75 5.52
CA GLY A 84 -26.94 -4.82 6.50
C GLY A 84 -25.98 -4.45 7.64
N ASP A 85 -24.77 -5.02 7.70
CA ASP A 85 -23.76 -4.57 8.66
C ASP A 85 -23.38 -3.11 8.40
N ARG A 86 -23.14 -2.38 9.49
CA ARG A 86 -22.76 -0.97 9.43
C ARG A 86 -21.24 -0.80 9.29
N VAL A 87 -20.81 -0.02 8.32
CA VAL A 87 -19.39 0.27 8.05
C VAL A 87 -19.15 1.78 8.04
N LEU A 88 -18.21 2.24 8.88
CA LEU A 88 -17.75 3.63 8.86
C LEU A 88 -16.49 3.74 8.01
N VAL A 89 -16.47 4.69 7.07
CA VAL A 89 -15.32 4.98 6.21
C VAL A 89 -14.95 6.46 6.34
N PRO A 90 -13.87 6.80 7.08
CA PRO A 90 -13.26 8.11 7.03
C PRO A 90 -12.40 8.28 5.77
N ALA A 91 -12.77 9.19 4.88
CA ALA A 91 -12.05 9.45 3.64
C ALA A 91 -11.34 10.81 3.65
N TYR A 92 -10.02 10.78 3.52
CA TYR A 92 -9.17 11.97 3.39
C TYR A 92 -8.37 11.96 2.06
N GLY A 93 -8.93 11.23 1.08
CA GLY A 93 -8.46 11.14 -0.30
C GLY A 93 -9.12 9.99 -1.05
N ARG A 94 -8.64 9.72 -2.26
CA ARG A 94 -9.24 8.78 -3.21
C ARG A 94 -9.49 7.37 -2.65
N PHE A 95 -8.54 6.75 -1.94
CA PHE A 95 -8.69 5.33 -1.56
C PHE A 95 -9.69 5.12 -0.41
N GLY A 96 -10.11 6.17 0.31
CA GLY A 96 -11.28 6.10 1.19
C GLY A 96 -12.56 5.77 0.42
N TYR A 97 -12.77 6.37 -0.76
CA TYR A 97 -13.93 6.07 -1.60
C TYR A 97 -13.90 4.64 -2.18
N LEU A 98 -12.71 4.03 -2.33
CA LEU A 98 -12.62 2.62 -2.68
C LEU A 98 -13.25 1.74 -1.59
N PHE A 99 -13.06 2.06 -0.30
CA PHE A 99 -13.71 1.31 0.77
C PHE A 99 -15.22 1.44 0.76
N VAL A 100 -15.77 2.60 0.39
CA VAL A 100 -17.22 2.77 0.22
C VAL A 100 -17.76 1.78 -0.81
N GLU A 101 -17.14 1.73 -1.99
CA GLU A 101 -17.52 0.80 -3.06
C GLU A 101 -17.41 -0.67 -2.64
N LEU A 102 -16.32 -1.05 -1.97
CA LEU A 102 -16.10 -2.41 -1.51
C LEU A 102 -17.12 -2.82 -0.43
N ALA A 103 -17.40 -1.95 0.53
CA ALA A 103 -18.38 -2.21 1.59
C ALA A 103 -19.81 -2.30 1.03
N GLN A 104 -20.18 -1.44 0.08
CA GLN A 104 -21.48 -1.52 -0.60
C GLN A 104 -21.64 -2.82 -1.39
N ARG A 105 -20.60 -3.27 -2.11
CA ARG A 105 -20.59 -4.56 -2.82
C ARG A 105 -20.72 -5.75 -1.88
N ALA A 106 -20.17 -5.66 -0.67
CA ALA A 106 -20.35 -6.65 0.38
C ALA A 106 -21.74 -6.57 1.07
N GLY A 107 -22.57 -5.59 0.73
CA GLY A 107 -23.94 -5.44 1.23
C GLY A 107 -24.07 -4.62 2.52
N ALA A 108 -23.06 -3.83 2.88
CA ALA A 108 -23.08 -2.99 4.07
C ALA A 108 -23.98 -1.74 3.96
N GLU A 109 -24.45 -1.26 5.11
CA GLU A 109 -24.85 0.13 5.30
C GLU A 109 -23.60 0.99 5.57
N VAL A 110 -23.25 1.86 4.63
CA VAL A 110 -21.99 2.63 4.71
C VAL A 110 -22.25 4.07 5.16
N LYS A 111 -21.53 4.50 6.20
CA LYS A 111 -21.38 5.91 6.56
C LYS A 111 -20.01 6.42 6.12
N LEU A 112 -20.01 7.39 5.23
CA LEU A 112 -18.83 8.13 4.79
C LEU A 112 -18.71 9.43 5.60
N ILE A 113 -17.53 9.72 6.12
CA ILE A 113 -17.15 11.07 6.58
C ILE A 113 -15.93 11.53 5.79
N GLU A 114 -15.88 12.81 5.44
CA GLU A 114 -14.89 13.33 4.48
C GLU A 114 -14.06 14.46 5.10
N LYS A 115 -12.78 14.52 4.72
CA LYS A 115 -11.90 15.67 4.91
C LYS A 115 -11.53 16.28 3.57
N GLU A 116 -11.15 17.56 3.61
CA GLU A 116 -10.53 18.22 2.48
C GLU A 116 -9.23 17.49 2.09
N TRP A 117 -9.02 17.29 0.79
CA TRP A 117 -7.84 16.59 0.30
C TRP A 117 -6.58 17.41 0.62
N GLY A 118 -5.62 16.75 1.27
CA GLY A 118 -4.44 17.41 1.83
C GLY A 118 -4.49 17.57 3.34
N GLN A 119 -5.61 17.25 3.99
CA GLN A 119 -5.75 17.18 5.44
C GLN A 119 -5.94 15.73 5.91
N THR A 120 -5.87 15.53 7.23
CA THR A 120 -6.18 14.27 7.93
C THR A 120 -7.26 14.51 8.98
N PHE A 121 -7.77 13.45 9.60
CA PHE A 121 -8.72 13.56 10.70
C PHE A 121 -8.00 13.70 12.03
N ASP A 122 -8.51 14.56 12.91
CA ASP A 122 -8.27 14.40 14.35
C ASP A 122 -8.91 13.07 14.79
N PRO A 123 -8.20 12.20 15.54
CA PRO A 123 -8.76 10.95 16.05
C PRO A 123 -10.12 11.09 16.72
N GLU A 124 -10.36 12.18 17.47
CA GLU A 124 -11.64 12.39 18.17
C GLU A 124 -12.80 12.60 17.20
N GLU A 125 -12.58 13.21 16.02
CA GLU A 125 -13.61 13.34 14.99
C GLU A 125 -14.11 11.96 14.53
N VAL A 126 -13.18 11.02 14.31
CA VAL A 126 -13.50 9.64 13.92
C VAL A 126 -14.19 8.91 15.07
N ILE A 127 -13.68 9.04 16.29
CA ILE A 127 -14.26 8.42 17.49
C ILE A 127 -15.70 8.87 17.72
N GLN A 128 -16.01 10.16 17.54
CA GLN A 128 -17.38 10.67 17.64
C GLN A 128 -18.29 10.11 16.55
N ALA A 129 -17.79 9.95 15.32
CA ALA A 129 -18.53 9.30 14.27
C ALA A 129 -18.81 7.81 14.58
N ILE A 130 -17.86 7.09 15.18
CA ILE A 130 -18.03 5.71 15.66
C ILE A 130 -19.12 5.67 16.75
N LYS A 131 -19.05 6.54 17.77
CA LYS A 131 -20.06 6.63 18.84
C LYS A 131 -21.46 6.85 18.29
N ALA A 132 -21.62 7.75 17.33
CA ALA A 132 -22.90 8.09 16.75
C ALA A 132 -23.47 6.98 15.85
N PHE A 133 -22.61 6.33 15.05
CA PHE A 133 -23.07 5.37 14.03
C PHE A 133 -23.09 3.91 14.49
N GLN A 134 -22.31 3.57 15.52
CA GLN A 134 -22.15 2.21 16.04
C GLN A 134 -21.85 1.18 14.94
N PRO A 135 -20.75 1.35 14.16
CA PRO A 135 -20.40 0.45 13.07
C PRO A 135 -19.92 -0.93 13.57
N LYS A 136 -20.10 -1.99 12.79
CA LYS A 136 -19.36 -3.25 12.98
C LYS A 136 -17.90 -3.10 12.59
N VAL A 137 -17.65 -2.41 11.46
CA VAL A 137 -16.31 -2.21 10.90
C VAL A 137 -16.01 -0.72 10.72
N VAL A 138 -14.83 -0.30 11.16
CA VAL A 138 -14.22 0.98 10.79
C VAL A 138 -13.11 0.67 9.79
N ALA A 139 -13.23 1.18 8.57
CA ALA A 139 -12.26 0.93 7.50
C ALA A 139 -11.56 2.23 7.10
N MET A 140 -10.24 2.28 7.25
CA MET A 140 -9.47 3.50 7.06
C MET A 140 -8.18 3.24 6.29
N VAL A 141 -7.80 4.19 5.44
CA VAL A 141 -6.49 4.19 4.79
C VAL A 141 -5.46 4.73 5.79
N HIS A 142 -4.27 4.14 5.84
CA HIS A 142 -3.17 4.64 6.64
C HIS A 142 -2.39 5.74 5.91
N GLY A 143 -2.01 5.48 4.65
CA GLY A 143 -1.28 6.42 3.80
C GLY A 143 -1.95 6.64 2.46
N GLU A 144 -2.42 7.87 2.23
CA GLU A 144 -3.26 8.21 1.10
C GLU A 144 -2.40 8.76 -0.05
N THR A 145 -1.94 7.86 -0.93
CA THR A 145 -1.05 8.25 -2.05
C THR A 145 -1.65 9.26 -3.02
N SER A 146 -2.98 9.51 -3.00
CA SER A 146 -3.59 10.54 -3.86
C SER A 146 -3.38 11.96 -3.33
N THR A 147 -3.18 12.13 -2.02
CA THR A 147 -3.00 13.43 -1.35
C THR A 147 -1.63 13.58 -0.68
N GLY A 148 -0.87 12.48 -0.58
CA GLY A 148 0.45 12.46 0.05
C GLY A 148 0.39 12.52 1.58
N GLN A 149 -0.78 12.27 2.19
CA GLN A 149 -1.02 12.38 3.62
C GLN A 149 -0.97 11.00 4.33
N ILE A 150 -0.59 10.98 5.60
CA ILE A 150 -0.60 9.80 6.48
C ILE A 150 -1.42 10.10 7.74
N GLN A 151 -2.33 9.20 8.08
CA GLN A 151 -3.25 9.33 9.21
C GLN A 151 -2.66 8.69 10.48
N ASP A 152 -2.73 9.36 11.63
CA ASP A 152 -2.49 8.70 12.91
C ASP A 152 -3.68 7.80 13.27
N LEU A 153 -3.40 6.52 13.52
CA LEU A 153 -4.38 5.47 13.75
C LEU A 153 -4.43 5.00 15.21
N LYS A 154 -3.48 5.43 16.06
CA LYS A 154 -3.27 4.82 17.38
C LYS A 154 -4.49 4.96 18.29
N GLU A 155 -5.02 6.17 18.41
CA GLU A 155 -6.16 6.46 19.29
C GLU A 155 -7.47 5.87 18.73
N ILE A 156 -7.64 5.91 17.42
CA ILE A 156 -8.80 5.33 16.72
C ILE A 156 -8.84 3.81 16.96
N GLY A 157 -7.73 3.12 16.74
CA GLY A 157 -7.68 1.67 16.89
C GLY A 157 -7.79 1.22 18.35
N ALA A 158 -7.18 1.95 19.30
CA ALA A 158 -7.39 1.72 20.73
C ALA A 158 -8.89 1.83 21.12
N TYR A 159 -9.59 2.86 20.60
CA TYR A 159 -11.02 3.02 20.81
C TYR A 159 -11.84 1.89 20.19
N CYS A 160 -11.56 1.52 18.93
CA CYS A 160 -12.23 0.41 18.24
C CYS A 160 -12.08 -0.91 19.00
N GLN A 161 -10.86 -1.23 19.42
CA GLN A 161 -10.58 -2.45 20.15
C GLN A 161 -11.31 -2.48 21.49
N GLY A 162 -11.27 -1.39 22.27
CA GLY A 162 -11.93 -1.28 23.57
C GLY A 162 -13.47 -1.30 23.52
N ASN A 163 -14.07 -0.96 22.38
CA ASN A 163 -15.53 -0.85 22.21
C ASN A 163 -16.11 -1.87 21.21
N ASN A 164 -15.37 -2.95 20.92
CA ASN A 164 -15.83 -4.06 20.08
C ASN A 164 -16.21 -3.67 18.62
N HIS A 165 -15.52 -2.69 18.05
CA HIS A 165 -15.54 -2.39 16.61
C HIS A 165 -14.34 -3.05 15.93
N ILE A 166 -14.51 -3.65 14.75
CA ILE A 166 -13.40 -4.21 13.97
C ILE A 166 -12.69 -3.09 13.20
N PHE A 167 -11.39 -2.91 13.43
CA PHE A 167 -10.59 -1.91 12.74
C PHE A 167 -9.81 -2.52 11.57
N LEU A 168 -10.23 -2.18 10.35
CA LEU A 168 -9.61 -2.59 9.08
C LEU A 168 -8.76 -1.44 8.53
N VAL A 169 -7.48 -1.72 8.27
CA VAL A 169 -6.54 -0.71 7.77
C VAL A 169 -5.95 -1.10 6.40
N ASP A 170 -6.12 -0.20 5.42
CA ASP A 170 -5.32 -0.20 4.19
C ASP A 170 -3.94 0.41 4.50
N ALA A 171 -2.94 -0.46 4.61
CA ALA A 171 -1.53 -0.10 4.78
C ALA A 171 -0.72 -0.30 3.50
N VAL A 172 -1.38 -0.43 2.34
CA VAL A 172 -0.74 -0.78 1.05
C VAL A 172 0.38 0.19 0.70
N ALA A 173 0.16 1.49 0.93
CA ALA A 173 1.13 2.55 0.66
C ALA A 173 2.29 2.62 1.65
N THR A 174 2.06 2.16 2.86
CA THR A 174 2.94 2.39 4.01
C THR A 174 3.75 1.16 4.39
N PHE A 175 3.24 -0.03 4.08
CA PHE A 175 3.87 -1.32 4.36
C PHE A 175 5.32 -1.35 3.85
N CYS A 176 6.27 -1.60 4.76
CA CYS A 176 7.73 -1.57 4.55
C CYS A 176 8.35 -0.19 4.23
N GLY A 177 7.59 0.90 4.23
CA GLY A 177 8.09 2.26 3.96
C GLY A 177 8.08 3.17 5.18
N VAL A 178 7.08 3.00 6.04
CA VAL A 178 6.92 3.70 7.33
C VAL A 178 6.37 2.70 8.37
N PRO A 179 6.40 3.02 9.68
CA PRO A 179 5.87 2.13 10.71
C PRO A 179 4.41 1.76 10.46
N VAL A 180 4.07 0.49 10.64
CA VAL A 180 2.68 -0.01 10.63
C VAL A 180 2.56 -0.91 11.83
N LYS A 181 2.15 -0.34 12.97
CA LYS A 181 2.20 -1.04 14.26
C LYS A 181 0.89 -1.73 14.59
N VAL A 182 0.60 -2.83 13.92
CA VAL A 182 -0.71 -3.51 14.00
C VAL A 182 -1.11 -3.80 15.45
N ASP A 183 -0.21 -4.37 16.24
CA ASP A 183 -0.51 -4.71 17.64
C ASP A 183 -0.61 -3.46 18.54
N GLU A 184 0.33 -2.51 18.41
CA GLU A 184 0.37 -1.31 19.26
C GLU A 184 -0.83 -0.38 18.99
N TRP A 185 -1.28 -0.33 17.74
CA TRP A 185 -2.37 0.54 17.31
C TRP A 185 -3.74 -0.13 17.38
N GLY A 186 -3.84 -1.38 17.85
CA GLY A 186 -5.12 -2.08 17.97
C GLY A 186 -5.80 -2.34 16.62
N ILE A 187 -5.03 -2.58 15.56
CA ILE A 187 -5.57 -2.91 14.24
C ILE A 187 -5.99 -4.38 14.22
N ASP A 188 -7.24 -4.66 13.86
CA ASP A 188 -7.76 -6.02 13.82
C ASP A 188 -7.33 -6.77 12.56
N ILE A 189 -7.23 -6.06 11.43
CA ILE A 189 -6.81 -6.59 10.13
C ILE A 189 -6.12 -5.50 9.30
N ALA A 190 -4.94 -5.82 8.78
CA ALA A 190 -4.13 -4.90 7.98
C ALA A 190 -3.77 -5.53 6.64
N ILE A 191 -3.84 -4.72 5.58
CA ILE A 191 -3.53 -5.14 4.21
C ILE A 191 -2.35 -4.31 3.67
N GLY A 192 -1.32 -4.98 3.19
CA GLY A 192 -0.15 -4.40 2.55
C GLY A 192 -0.18 -4.53 1.02
N GLY A 193 0.89 -4.07 0.37
CA GLY A 193 1.07 -4.24 -1.08
C GLY A 193 2.51 -4.49 -1.46
N THR A 194 2.70 -5.21 -2.56
CA THR A 194 4.03 -5.60 -3.05
C THR A 194 4.72 -4.49 -3.86
N GLN A 195 3.97 -3.78 -4.69
CA GLN A 195 4.46 -2.87 -5.73
C GLN A 195 4.80 -1.44 -5.28
N LYS A 196 4.79 -1.21 -3.96
CA LYS A 196 5.14 0.08 -3.36
C LYS A 196 6.45 -0.04 -2.59
N CYS A 197 6.45 0.18 -1.28
CA CYS A 197 7.69 0.21 -0.52
C CYS A 197 8.35 -1.17 -0.32
N LEU A 198 7.67 -2.28 -0.65
CA LEU A 198 8.29 -3.61 -0.67
C LEU A 198 9.13 -3.85 -1.94
N SER A 199 8.85 -3.17 -3.05
CA SER A 199 9.54 -3.35 -4.35
C SER A 199 9.53 -4.79 -4.88
N VAL A 200 8.35 -5.41 -4.80
CA VAL A 200 8.02 -6.68 -5.45
C VAL A 200 6.95 -6.39 -6.50
N PRO A 201 6.93 -7.05 -7.68
CA PRO A 201 5.89 -6.79 -8.67
C PRO A 201 4.47 -6.87 -8.11
N SER A 202 3.55 -6.07 -8.66
CA SER A 202 2.14 -6.11 -8.24
C SER A 202 1.55 -7.47 -8.57
N GLY A 203 0.79 -8.05 -7.63
CA GLY A 203 0.16 -9.34 -7.85
C GLY A 203 -0.14 -10.14 -6.58
N MET A 204 0.30 -9.66 -5.42
CA MET A 204 -0.08 -10.21 -4.11
C MET A 204 -0.49 -9.11 -3.14
N ALA A 205 -1.39 -9.46 -2.22
CA ALA A 205 -1.80 -8.60 -1.12
C ALA A 205 -1.43 -9.25 0.22
N PRO A 206 -0.31 -8.83 0.85
CA PRO A 206 0.01 -9.19 2.23
C PRO A 206 -1.13 -8.86 3.18
N ILE A 207 -1.46 -9.77 4.08
CA ILE A 207 -2.51 -9.58 5.08
C ILE A 207 -2.06 -10.16 6.42
N THR A 208 -2.47 -9.50 7.51
CA THR A 208 -2.44 -10.07 8.85
C THR A 208 -3.72 -9.68 9.58
N TYR A 209 -4.18 -10.53 10.49
CA TYR A 209 -5.31 -10.24 11.35
C TYR A 209 -5.26 -11.01 12.67
N ASN A 210 -5.99 -10.50 13.66
CA ASN A 210 -6.01 -11.04 15.01
C ASN A 210 -7.13 -12.08 15.24
N LYS A 211 -7.21 -12.60 16.47
CA LYS A 211 -8.20 -13.62 16.86
C LYS A 211 -9.66 -13.17 16.76
N ARG A 212 -9.95 -11.86 16.82
CA ARG A 212 -11.33 -11.34 16.67
C ARG A 212 -11.81 -11.54 15.23
N VAL A 213 -10.94 -11.24 14.26
CA VAL A 213 -11.22 -11.47 12.83
C VAL A 213 -11.27 -12.95 12.51
N GLU A 214 -10.32 -13.75 13.01
CA GLU A 214 -10.32 -15.21 12.81
C GLU A 214 -11.61 -15.87 13.29
N LYS A 215 -12.18 -15.40 14.42
CA LYS A 215 -13.47 -15.87 14.93
C LYS A 215 -14.62 -15.57 13.97
N ILE A 216 -14.66 -14.37 13.38
CA ILE A 216 -15.68 -13.99 12.38
C ILE A 216 -15.54 -14.90 11.15
N LEU A 217 -14.33 -15.03 10.59
CA LEU A 217 -14.08 -15.85 9.41
C LEU A 217 -14.42 -17.32 9.64
N THR A 218 -14.10 -17.86 10.82
CA THR A 218 -14.39 -19.25 11.17
C THR A 218 -15.90 -19.51 11.29
N ALA A 219 -16.66 -18.58 11.86
CA ALA A 219 -18.12 -18.70 11.94
C ALA A 219 -18.80 -18.71 10.56
N ARG A 220 -18.13 -18.15 9.55
CA ARG A 220 -18.62 -18.04 8.17
C ARG A 220 -18.00 -19.05 7.21
N TYR A 221 -17.24 -20.01 7.74
CA TYR A 221 -16.55 -21.00 6.94
C TYR A 221 -17.51 -21.86 6.13
N GLN A 222 -17.20 -22.00 4.84
CA GLN A 222 -17.85 -22.91 3.91
C GLN A 222 -16.78 -23.53 3.02
N LEU A 223 -16.59 -24.83 3.13
CA LEU A 223 -15.70 -25.54 2.21
C LEU A 223 -16.34 -25.64 0.82
N GLU A 224 -15.57 -25.36 -0.22
CA GLU A 224 -15.96 -25.49 -1.63
C GLU A 224 -16.56 -26.88 -1.92
N LEU A 225 -17.60 -26.93 -2.77
CA LEU A 225 -18.43 -28.13 -2.97
C LEU A 225 -17.65 -29.32 -3.56
N GLY A 226 -16.63 -29.06 -4.38
CA GLY A 226 -15.71 -30.07 -4.89
C GLY A 226 -14.86 -30.74 -3.81
N LEU A 227 -14.78 -30.15 -2.62
CA LEU A 227 -13.97 -30.62 -1.49
C LEU A 227 -14.83 -31.11 -0.30
N SER A 228 -16.16 -30.98 -0.36
CA SER A 228 -17.05 -31.30 0.75
C SER A 228 -18.46 -31.73 0.33
N ASN A 229 -19.06 -32.64 1.10
CA ASN A 229 -20.48 -33.01 1.02
C ASN A 229 -21.30 -32.53 2.23
N GLN A 230 -20.75 -31.60 3.03
CA GLN A 230 -21.39 -31.10 4.24
C GLN A 230 -22.52 -30.10 3.95
N ILE A 231 -23.41 -29.93 4.93
CA ILE A 231 -24.46 -28.90 4.90
C ILE A 231 -23.81 -27.53 4.76
N ARG A 232 -24.37 -26.71 3.87
CA ARG A 232 -23.81 -25.39 3.59
C ARG A 232 -24.13 -24.39 4.70
N ASN A 233 -23.11 -23.65 5.12
CA ASN A 233 -23.26 -22.49 6.01
C ASN A 233 -24.12 -21.43 5.30
N PRO A 234 -25.25 -21.00 5.86
CA PRO A 234 -26.09 -19.97 5.23
C PRO A 234 -25.41 -18.59 5.19
N ASP A 235 -24.48 -18.34 6.10
CA ASP A 235 -23.79 -17.05 6.27
C ASP A 235 -22.41 -17.02 5.58
N PHE A 236 -22.19 -17.94 4.64
CA PHE A 236 -20.93 -18.07 3.90
C PHE A 236 -20.49 -16.77 3.23
N ILE A 237 -19.17 -16.64 3.07
CA ILE A 237 -18.57 -15.52 2.34
C ILE A 237 -18.89 -15.68 0.84
N GLN A 238 -19.47 -14.63 0.24
CA GLN A 238 -20.08 -14.73 -1.09
C GLN A 238 -19.06 -15.02 -2.21
N SER A 239 -17.83 -14.50 -2.08
CA SER A 239 -16.76 -14.77 -3.03
C SER A 239 -16.02 -16.03 -2.61
N ASN A 240 -15.97 -17.04 -3.48
CA ASN A 240 -15.16 -18.24 -3.24
C ASN A 240 -13.66 -17.88 -3.26
N TYR A 241 -13.18 -17.19 -4.29
CA TYR A 241 -11.76 -16.90 -4.47
C TYR A 241 -11.18 -15.98 -3.38
N LEU A 242 -11.99 -15.05 -2.86
CA LEU A 242 -11.58 -14.12 -1.81
C LEU A 242 -12.05 -14.56 -0.42
N ASP A 243 -12.44 -15.83 -0.27
CA ASP A 243 -12.87 -16.40 1.00
C ASP A 243 -11.68 -16.59 1.94
N LEU A 244 -11.43 -15.60 2.81
CA LEU A 244 -10.35 -15.68 3.79
C LEU A 244 -10.49 -16.87 4.75
N SER A 245 -11.71 -17.41 4.95
CA SER A 245 -11.92 -18.58 5.80
C SER A 245 -11.38 -19.87 5.17
N GLN A 246 -11.34 -19.95 3.83
CA GLN A 246 -10.69 -21.05 3.11
C GLN A 246 -9.20 -20.77 2.92
N ILE A 247 -8.82 -19.53 2.55
CA ILE A 247 -7.40 -19.16 2.35
C ILE A 247 -6.58 -19.38 3.62
N GLN A 248 -7.10 -19.02 4.81
CA GLN A 248 -6.39 -19.26 6.07
C GLN A 248 -6.09 -20.75 6.31
N ARG A 249 -6.97 -21.65 5.84
CA ARG A 249 -6.84 -23.11 5.97
C ARG A 249 -5.94 -23.73 4.91
N TYR A 250 -5.76 -23.05 3.78
CA TYR A 250 -4.73 -23.41 2.82
C TYR A 250 -3.33 -23.11 3.38
N TRP A 251 -3.18 -21.96 4.04
CA TRP A 251 -1.91 -21.50 4.61
C TRP A 251 -1.54 -22.11 5.97
N ASN A 252 -2.50 -22.69 6.70
CA ASN A 252 -2.24 -23.40 7.95
C ASN A 252 -1.94 -24.90 7.71
N SER A 253 -1.81 -25.68 8.78
CA SER A 253 -1.50 -27.11 8.72
C SER A 253 -2.58 -27.99 8.08
N GLU A 254 -3.79 -27.48 7.83
CA GLU A 254 -4.87 -28.22 7.16
C GLU A 254 -4.59 -28.37 5.66
N HIS A 255 -3.89 -27.40 5.05
CA HIS A 255 -3.55 -27.38 3.63
C HIS A 255 -4.74 -27.66 2.69
N VAL A 256 -5.90 -27.05 3.00
CA VAL A 256 -7.11 -27.16 2.16
C VAL A 256 -6.80 -26.72 0.72
N ASN A 257 -7.17 -27.53 -0.27
CA ASN A 257 -6.90 -27.26 -1.69
C ASN A 257 -7.78 -26.13 -2.29
N HIS A 258 -7.66 -24.92 -1.76
CA HIS A 258 -8.47 -23.78 -2.19
C HIS A 258 -8.13 -23.32 -3.62
N HIS A 259 -6.84 -23.19 -3.93
CA HIS A 259 -6.31 -22.75 -5.22
C HIS A 259 -4.85 -23.15 -5.34
N THR A 260 -4.35 -23.20 -6.58
CA THR A 260 -2.91 -23.27 -6.83
C THR A 260 -2.32 -21.88 -6.63
N GLU A 261 -1.58 -21.71 -5.54
CA GLU A 261 -0.86 -20.47 -5.18
C GLU A 261 0.08 -20.00 -6.29
N MET A 262 0.28 -18.68 -6.40
CA MET A 262 1.18 -18.09 -7.39
C MET A 262 2.66 -18.34 -7.06
N THR A 263 3.17 -19.53 -7.36
CA THR A 263 4.51 -20.01 -6.99
C THR A 263 5.64 -19.02 -7.27
N SER A 264 5.73 -18.46 -8.49
CA SER A 264 6.74 -17.45 -8.80
C SER A 264 6.60 -16.20 -7.94
N MET A 265 5.37 -15.75 -7.67
CA MET A 265 5.14 -14.57 -6.83
C MET A 265 5.48 -14.85 -5.36
N ILE A 266 5.30 -16.08 -4.86
CA ILE A 266 5.81 -16.51 -3.55
C ILE A 266 7.33 -16.35 -3.49
N TYR A 267 8.06 -16.74 -4.54
CA TYR A 267 9.51 -16.54 -4.59
C TYR A 267 9.88 -15.06 -4.55
N GLY A 268 9.14 -14.23 -5.30
CA GLY A 268 9.35 -12.80 -5.35
C GLY A 268 9.11 -12.11 -4.01
N ILE A 269 7.99 -12.40 -3.35
CA ILE A 269 7.67 -11.81 -2.04
C ILE A 269 8.59 -12.34 -0.95
N HIS A 270 8.98 -13.62 -1.00
CA HIS A 270 9.98 -14.19 -0.10
C HIS A 270 11.28 -13.38 -0.15
N GLU A 271 11.84 -13.18 -1.35
CA GLU A 271 13.07 -12.41 -1.51
C GLU A 271 12.87 -10.95 -1.07
N GLY A 272 11.75 -10.32 -1.43
CA GLY A 272 11.45 -8.94 -1.01
C GLY A 272 11.42 -8.78 0.52
N LEU A 273 10.78 -9.71 1.23
CA LEU A 273 10.72 -9.70 2.70
C LEU A 273 12.06 -10.03 3.35
N ARG A 274 12.84 -10.93 2.75
CA ARG A 274 14.21 -11.24 3.18
C ARG A 274 15.09 -9.99 3.12
N LEU A 275 14.97 -9.20 2.05
CA LEU A 275 15.70 -7.95 1.87
C LEU A 275 15.29 -6.85 2.85
N VAL A 276 14.00 -6.77 3.19
CA VAL A 276 13.53 -5.87 4.26
C VAL A 276 14.19 -6.22 5.60
N GLN A 277 14.36 -7.51 5.90
CA GLN A 277 15.02 -7.95 7.13
C GLN A 277 16.54 -7.77 7.09
N GLU A 278 17.17 -8.00 5.94
CA GLU A 278 18.60 -7.77 5.73
C GLU A 278 18.97 -6.31 5.99
N GLU A 279 18.14 -5.36 5.53
CA GLU A 279 18.29 -3.93 5.83
C GLU A 279 17.88 -3.58 7.27
N GLY A 280 16.81 -4.21 7.77
CA GLY A 280 16.17 -3.89 9.03
C GLY A 280 15.19 -2.72 8.92
N LEU A 281 14.02 -2.84 9.55
CA LEU A 281 12.93 -1.86 9.42
C LEU A 281 13.33 -0.43 9.83
N LYS A 282 14.09 -0.27 10.92
CA LYS A 282 14.52 1.06 11.38
C LYS A 282 15.38 1.78 10.35
N ALA A 283 16.38 1.07 9.79
CA ALA A 283 17.24 1.62 8.74
C ALA A 283 16.43 1.89 7.46
N ARG A 284 15.52 0.98 7.11
CA ARG A 284 14.64 1.15 5.96
C ARG A 284 13.75 2.38 6.07
N PHE A 285 13.08 2.60 7.21
CA PHE A 285 12.25 3.78 7.45
C PHE A 285 13.11 5.06 7.43
N ALA A 286 14.30 5.03 8.05
CA ALA A 286 15.23 6.15 8.03
C ALA A 286 15.67 6.51 6.60
N ARG A 287 15.96 5.51 5.75
CA ARG A 287 16.30 5.73 4.34
C ARG A 287 15.16 6.40 3.56
N HIS A 288 13.92 5.94 3.73
CA HIS A 288 12.77 6.59 3.08
C HIS A 288 12.64 8.05 3.52
N ARG A 289 12.76 8.31 4.83
CA ARG A 289 12.71 9.67 5.40
C ARG A 289 13.86 10.57 4.92
N LEU A 290 15.08 10.05 4.83
CA LEU A 290 16.22 10.79 4.29
C LEU A 290 15.96 11.21 2.83
N ASN A 291 15.54 10.26 1.99
CA ASN A 291 15.26 10.55 0.58
C ASN A 291 14.07 11.51 0.40
N GLU A 292 13.07 11.43 1.28
CA GLU A 292 11.98 12.39 1.35
C GLU A 292 12.51 13.80 1.65
N GLN A 293 13.32 13.96 2.71
CA GLN A 293 13.89 15.25 3.09
C GLN A 293 14.72 15.84 1.96
N ALA A 294 15.53 15.03 1.29
CA ALA A 294 16.32 15.45 0.13
C ALA A 294 15.44 15.87 -1.05
N MET A 295 14.37 15.11 -1.35
CA MET A 295 13.41 15.46 -2.39
C MET A 295 12.71 16.78 -2.06
N MET A 296 12.20 16.96 -0.83
CA MET A 296 11.52 18.17 -0.38
C MET A 296 12.45 19.38 -0.45
N ALA A 297 13.69 19.26 0.06
CA ALA A 297 14.67 20.33 -0.02
C ALA A 297 14.97 20.74 -1.46
N GLY A 298 15.10 19.76 -2.37
CA GLY A 298 15.30 20.02 -3.79
C GLY A 298 14.11 20.74 -4.45
N ILE A 299 12.88 20.26 -4.22
CA ILE A 299 11.66 20.88 -4.75
C ILE A 299 11.47 22.31 -4.24
N GLN A 300 11.67 22.54 -2.94
CA GLN A 300 11.55 23.88 -2.35
C GLN A 300 12.66 24.82 -2.85
N ALA A 301 13.90 24.34 -2.96
CA ALA A 301 15.00 25.13 -3.51
C ALA A 301 14.78 25.48 -4.99
N MET A 302 14.12 24.60 -5.76
CA MET A 302 13.68 24.87 -7.14
C MET A 302 12.66 26.02 -7.22
N GLY A 303 12.04 26.41 -6.10
CA GLY A 303 11.01 27.44 -6.03
C GLY A 303 9.58 26.90 -6.19
N LEU A 304 9.40 25.58 -6.07
CA LEU A 304 8.09 24.93 -6.19
C LEU A 304 7.42 24.74 -4.83
N THR A 305 6.09 24.71 -4.85
CA THR A 305 5.25 24.52 -3.65
C THR A 305 4.90 23.06 -3.44
N LEU A 306 4.94 22.61 -2.19
CA LEU A 306 4.46 21.28 -1.80
C LEU A 306 2.97 21.35 -1.45
N PHE A 307 2.21 20.36 -1.89
CA PHE A 307 0.77 20.27 -1.61
C PHE A 307 0.47 19.51 -0.32
N GLY A 308 -0.55 19.98 0.40
CA GLY A 308 -1.11 19.34 1.60
C GLY A 308 -0.44 19.78 2.90
N ASP A 309 -0.98 19.30 4.02
CA ASP A 309 -0.41 19.55 5.35
C ASP A 309 0.93 18.81 5.48
N LEU A 310 1.99 19.58 5.76
CA LEU A 310 3.34 19.03 5.90
C LEU A 310 3.54 18.32 7.25
N THR A 311 2.67 18.56 8.24
CA THR A 311 2.74 17.90 9.56
C THR A 311 2.25 16.45 9.50
N SER A 312 1.31 16.15 8.60
CA SER A 312 0.80 14.80 8.32
C SER A 312 1.23 14.27 6.94
N LYS A 313 2.34 14.77 6.39
CA LYS A 313 2.88 14.29 5.12
C LYS A 313 3.43 12.86 5.27
N MET A 314 3.10 12.02 4.29
CA MET A 314 3.64 10.67 4.18
C MET A 314 5.09 10.67 3.69
N GLY A 315 5.96 9.92 4.37
CA GLY A 315 7.40 9.85 4.10
C GLY A 315 7.83 9.22 2.77
N THR A 316 6.87 8.76 1.95
CA THR A 316 7.14 7.96 0.74
C THR A 316 6.54 8.56 -0.53
N VAL A 317 5.83 9.69 -0.41
CA VAL A 317 5.26 10.45 -1.53
C VAL A 317 5.43 11.93 -1.26
N THR A 318 5.89 12.66 -2.27
CA THR A 318 5.96 14.13 -2.27
C THR A 318 5.01 14.66 -3.35
N CYS A 319 4.02 15.44 -2.92
CA CYS A 319 3.06 16.10 -3.79
C CYS A 319 3.53 17.51 -4.10
N VAL A 320 3.64 17.84 -5.39
CA VAL A 320 4.21 19.11 -5.86
C VAL A 320 3.17 19.83 -6.69
N GLU A 321 2.88 21.09 -6.35
CA GLU A 321 1.98 21.93 -7.13
C GLU A 321 2.59 22.24 -8.50
N ILE A 322 1.76 22.15 -9.53
CA ILE A 322 2.14 22.48 -10.90
C ILE A 322 2.17 24.00 -11.00
N PRO A 323 3.31 24.63 -11.37
CA PRO A 323 3.38 26.08 -11.50
C PRO A 323 2.34 26.62 -12.47
N GLU A 324 1.87 27.83 -12.22
CA GLU A 324 0.97 28.51 -13.15
C GLU A 324 1.59 28.57 -14.55
N LYS A 325 0.76 28.36 -15.57
CA LYS A 325 1.13 28.42 -17.00
C LYS A 325 2.06 27.29 -17.48
N VAL A 326 2.36 26.30 -16.64
CA VAL A 326 3.06 25.07 -17.06
C VAL A 326 2.03 23.98 -17.36
N ASP A 327 2.12 23.35 -18.53
CA ASP A 327 1.33 22.15 -18.82
C ASP A 327 1.92 20.94 -18.09
N GLY A 328 1.18 20.50 -17.06
CA GLY A 328 1.52 19.36 -16.23
C GLY A 328 1.80 18.06 -16.98
N GLU A 329 1.02 17.78 -18.02
CA GLU A 329 1.12 16.56 -18.80
C GLU A 329 2.25 16.65 -19.83
N ALA A 330 2.50 17.83 -20.40
CA ALA A 330 3.66 18.06 -21.27
C ALA A 330 4.97 17.85 -20.52
N VAL A 331 5.09 18.36 -19.28
CA VAL A 331 6.25 18.09 -18.42
C VAL A 331 6.40 16.59 -18.14
N ARG A 332 5.32 15.91 -17.76
CA ARG A 332 5.36 14.47 -17.48
C ARG A 332 5.77 13.65 -18.72
N ALA A 333 5.28 14.02 -19.90
CA ALA A 333 5.63 13.39 -21.16
C ALA A 333 7.14 13.57 -21.47
N THR A 334 7.66 14.80 -21.38
CA THR A 334 9.09 15.07 -21.61
C THR A 334 9.99 14.34 -20.61
N LEU A 335 9.62 14.30 -19.32
CA LEU A 335 10.34 13.49 -18.31
C LEU A 335 10.44 12.02 -18.73
N LEU A 336 9.33 11.44 -19.17
CA LEU A 336 9.27 10.02 -19.55
C LEU A 336 10.05 9.72 -20.82
N HIS A 337 9.96 10.60 -21.84
CA HIS A 337 10.52 10.36 -23.16
C HIS A 337 12.01 10.73 -23.27
N GLU A 338 12.43 11.84 -22.65
CA GLU A 338 13.81 12.35 -22.78
C GLU A 338 14.71 11.89 -21.63
N PHE A 339 14.17 11.74 -20.42
CA PHE A 339 14.94 11.39 -19.23
C PHE A 339 14.67 9.97 -18.71
N GLY A 340 13.68 9.27 -19.26
CA GLY A 340 13.23 7.97 -18.76
C GLY A 340 12.67 8.02 -17.33
N VAL A 341 12.30 9.21 -16.84
CA VAL A 341 11.77 9.42 -15.48
C VAL A 341 10.25 9.40 -15.52
N GLU A 342 9.64 8.54 -14.71
CA GLU A 342 8.19 8.48 -14.58
C GLU A 342 7.76 9.08 -13.24
N ILE A 343 7.00 10.17 -13.28
CA ILE A 343 6.28 10.73 -12.13
C ILE A 343 4.78 10.58 -12.36
N ALA A 344 3.97 10.62 -11.31
CA ALA A 344 2.53 10.45 -11.44
C ALA A 344 1.79 11.78 -11.54
N SER A 345 0.77 11.80 -12.40
CA SER A 345 -0.30 12.80 -12.34
C SER A 345 -1.24 12.51 -11.16
N SER A 346 -2.26 13.35 -11.02
CA SER A 346 -3.29 13.23 -10.00
C SER A 346 -4.66 12.97 -10.61
N PHE A 347 -5.61 12.59 -9.77
CA PHE A 347 -6.96 12.21 -10.19
C PHE A 347 -8.00 13.15 -9.58
N GLY A 348 -9.20 13.16 -10.15
CA GLY A 348 -10.33 13.89 -9.59
C GLY A 348 -10.04 15.39 -9.45
N SER A 349 -10.33 15.94 -8.27
CA SER A 349 -10.20 17.37 -7.98
C SER A 349 -8.77 17.93 -8.05
N LEU A 350 -7.75 17.07 -8.05
CA LEU A 350 -6.33 17.43 -8.14
C LEU A 350 -5.71 17.20 -9.52
N GLN A 351 -6.47 16.66 -10.49
CA GLN A 351 -5.98 16.47 -11.85
C GLN A 351 -5.55 17.82 -12.46
N GLY A 352 -4.33 17.86 -13.02
CA GLY A 352 -3.76 19.08 -13.59
C GLY A 352 -3.33 20.13 -12.55
N LYS A 353 -3.38 19.82 -11.24
CA LYS A 353 -2.96 20.75 -10.17
C LYS A 353 -1.69 20.32 -9.47
N ILE A 354 -1.47 19.02 -9.28
CA ILE A 354 -0.27 18.51 -8.60
C ILE A 354 0.31 17.30 -9.34
N TRP A 355 1.63 17.19 -9.31
CA TRP A 355 2.34 15.93 -9.53
C TRP A 355 2.55 15.17 -8.21
N ARG A 356 2.74 13.87 -8.31
CA ARG A 356 3.06 12.99 -7.17
C ARG A 356 4.33 12.23 -7.49
N ILE A 357 5.35 12.45 -6.66
CA ILE A 357 6.68 11.86 -6.80
C ILE A 357 6.88 10.88 -5.64
N GLY A 358 6.97 9.59 -5.95
CA GLY A 358 7.20 8.53 -4.98
C GLY A 358 8.69 8.27 -4.74
N ASN A 359 9.08 8.11 -3.48
CA ASN A 359 10.40 7.65 -3.05
C ASN A 359 10.24 6.32 -2.30
N MET A 360 9.76 5.28 -2.98
CA MET A 360 9.36 4.00 -2.38
C MET A 360 10.34 2.86 -2.68
N GLY A 361 10.61 2.02 -1.68
CA GLY A 361 11.29 0.74 -1.87
C GLY A 361 12.68 0.89 -2.50
N TYR A 362 12.94 0.15 -3.57
CA TYR A 362 14.16 0.18 -4.37
C TYR A 362 14.35 1.51 -5.10
N SER A 363 13.26 2.20 -5.49
CA SER A 363 13.31 3.55 -6.06
C SER A 363 13.71 4.61 -5.02
N SER A 364 13.60 4.31 -3.73
CA SER A 364 14.05 5.21 -2.65
C SER A 364 15.57 5.15 -2.47
N ARG A 365 16.29 5.78 -3.41
CA ARG A 365 17.74 5.88 -3.43
C ARG A 365 18.19 7.25 -3.91
N LYS A 366 19.38 7.66 -3.48
CA LYS A 366 19.96 8.98 -3.78
C LYS A 366 20.01 9.25 -5.28
N GLU A 367 20.42 8.27 -6.08
CA GLU A 367 20.58 8.40 -7.52
C GLU A 367 19.25 8.78 -8.20
N ASN A 368 18.16 8.12 -7.81
CA ASN A 368 16.84 8.40 -8.35
C ASN A 368 16.32 9.78 -7.92
N VAL A 369 16.54 10.17 -6.65
CA VAL A 369 16.16 11.50 -6.16
C VAL A 369 16.87 12.59 -6.96
N LEU A 370 18.19 12.49 -7.10
CA LEU A 370 18.99 13.50 -7.82
C LEU A 370 18.67 13.54 -9.31
N HIS A 371 18.51 12.37 -9.96
CA HIS A 371 18.13 12.28 -11.38
C HIS A 371 16.75 12.92 -11.62
N THR A 372 15.79 12.64 -10.74
CA THR A 372 14.42 13.20 -10.85
C THR A 372 14.41 14.71 -10.67
N LEU A 373 15.13 15.24 -9.69
CA LEU A 373 15.21 16.69 -9.46
C LEU A 373 15.85 17.41 -10.64
N GLY A 374 16.97 16.90 -11.15
CA GLY A 374 17.64 17.50 -12.32
C GLY A 374 16.78 17.43 -13.59
N ALA A 375 16.14 16.29 -13.84
CA ALA A 375 15.25 16.12 -14.99
C ALA A 375 14.00 17.02 -14.89
N LEU A 376 13.41 17.16 -13.70
CA LEU A 376 12.25 18.01 -13.46
C LEU A 376 12.59 19.49 -13.67
N GLU A 377 13.71 19.96 -13.12
CA GLU A 377 14.18 21.33 -13.31
C GLU A 377 14.37 21.68 -14.79
N ALA A 378 15.07 20.81 -15.53
CA ALA A 378 15.32 20.98 -16.96
C ALA A 378 14.02 20.98 -17.76
N THR A 379 13.10 20.08 -17.42
CA THR A 379 11.83 19.94 -18.14
C THR A 379 10.87 21.10 -17.88
N ILE A 380 10.75 21.57 -16.64
CA ILE A 380 9.93 22.75 -16.33
C ILE A 380 10.49 23.98 -17.06
N SER A 381 11.81 24.18 -17.04
CA SER A 381 12.46 25.27 -17.77
C SER A 381 12.22 25.19 -19.28
N TYR A 382 12.30 23.99 -19.86
CA TYR A 382 12.04 23.74 -21.28
C TYR A 382 10.61 24.12 -21.69
N HIS A 383 9.63 23.85 -20.82
CA HIS A 383 8.22 24.22 -21.03
C HIS A 383 7.89 25.66 -20.59
N GLY A 384 8.89 26.51 -20.38
CA GLY A 384 8.72 27.93 -20.08
C GLY A 384 8.33 28.24 -18.63
N GLY A 385 8.39 27.25 -17.73
CA GLY A 385 8.21 27.45 -16.29
C GLY A 385 9.41 28.14 -15.63
N VAL A 386 9.15 28.95 -14.61
CA VAL A 386 10.19 29.67 -13.87
C VAL A 386 10.62 28.85 -12.66
N VAL A 387 11.89 28.47 -12.61
CA VAL A 387 12.51 27.72 -11.51
C VAL A 387 13.89 28.28 -11.18
N ASN A 388 14.35 28.07 -9.95
CA ASN A 388 15.70 28.40 -9.53
C ASN A 388 16.69 27.35 -10.06
N GLN A 389 17.24 27.57 -11.25
CA GLN A 389 18.13 26.63 -11.92
C GLN A 389 19.40 26.34 -11.11
N GLY A 390 19.76 25.06 -11.03
CA GLY A 390 20.91 24.54 -10.27
C GLY A 390 20.70 24.44 -8.76
N ALA A 391 19.60 24.96 -8.21
CA ALA A 391 19.39 24.98 -6.76
C ALA A 391 18.90 23.62 -6.22
N ALA A 392 18.09 22.90 -6.99
CA ALA A 392 17.38 21.71 -6.51
C ALA A 392 18.33 20.56 -6.12
N VAL A 393 19.23 20.18 -7.02
CA VAL A 393 20.19 19.10 -6.79
C VAL A 393 21.18 19.45 -5.68
N LEU A 394 21.61 20.71 -5.59
CA LEU A 394 22.52 21.18 -4.54
C LEU A 394 21.88 21.11 -3.15
N ALA A 395 20.63 21.55 -3.02
CA ALA A 395 19.89 21.47 -1.75
C ALA A 395 19.68 20.01 -1.31
N ALA A 396 19.34 19.12 -2.24
CA ALA A 396 19.23 17.68 -1.95
C ALA A 396 20.58 17.07 -1.50
N LEU A 397 21.69 17.44 -2.15
CA LEU A 397 23.03 16.99 -1.77
C LEU A 397 23.43 17.46 -0.36
N ALA A 398 23.06 18.68 0.03
CA ALA A 398 23.31 19.19 1.37
C ALA A 398 22.61 18.35 2.45
N VAL A 399 21.38 17.87 2.19
CA VAL A 399 20.69 16.94 3.10
C VAL A 399 21.48 15.64 3.29
N TYR A 400 21.99 15.06 2.19
CA TYR A 400 22.78 13.82 2.27
C TYR A 400 24.16 14.00 2.94
N GLN A 401 24.73 15.22 2.96
CA GLN A 401 26.01 15.50 3.60
C GLN A 401 25.91 15.71 5.11
N ASN A 402 24.73 16.07 5.60
CA ASN A 402 24.48 16.39 7.02
C ASN A 402 23.95 15.19 7.84
N GLN A 403 24.01 13.96 7.29
CA GLN A 403 23.53 12.72 7.93
C GLN A 403 24.65 11.86 8.51
#